data_AF-A0A956I5M1-F1
#
_entry.id   AF-A0A956I5M1-F1
#
_cell.length_a   1.000
_cell.length_b   1.000
_cell.length_c   1.000
_cell.angle_alpha   90.00
_cell.angle_beta   90.00
_cell.angle_gamma   90.00
#
_symmetry.space_group_name_H-M   'P 1'
#
loop_
_entity.id
_entity.type
_entity.pdbx_description
1 polymer ?
#
loop_
_entity_poly.entity_id
_entity_poly.type
_entity_poly.pdbx_seq_one_letter_code
_entity_poly.pdbx_strand_id
1 'polypeptide(L)'
;MSERQPDGKMKRLSTLALVLAVSSPVLLAWSWSRPLEAPPIELPVLTLVPREVRAVRDADAALVAPTTERARTRLSIYEEANVAEHDATDYPGQARIRAGRLGMALTELVEEEGEAVIAACRASDTERAMRALHGDPEGGDAVAALGGFVRMMDRYDMRRDGRQTAPDFVVRTTFKARWNAAHGRDLTEGLAPIELQAYWGWLALHARSAPIERRLEALDAYEAAGGTDADEARGALLFESGDMAGAHEAFEAAYAEHGTFRLRNHALASHE
;
A
#
# COMPACT_ATOMS: atom_id res chain seq x y z
N MET A 1 38.34 6.46 -75.14
CA MET A 1 37.13 5.93 -74.49
C MET A 1 37.59 5.06 -73.33
N SER A 2 37.48 5.54 -72.10
CA SER A 2 37.80 4.79 -70.89
C SER A 2 36.57 4.79 -70.00
N GLU A 3 35.78 3.72 -70.08
CA GLU A 3 34.67 3.45 -69.16
C GLU A 3 35.25 3.19 -67.76
N ARG A 4 35.05 4.13 -66.84
CA ARG A 4 35.23 3.86 -65.41
C ARG A 4 34.02 3.08 -64.94
N GLN A 5 34.24 1.86 -64.46
CA GLN A 5 33.26 1.02 -63.81
C GLN A 5 33.36 1.24 -62.28
N PRO A 6 32.43 1.94 -61.61
CA PRO A 6 32.49 2.15 -60.17
C PRO A 6 31.29 1.45 -59.51
N ASP A 7 31.28 0.12 -59.45
CA ASP A 7 30.04 -0.56 -59.00
C ASP A 7 30.24 -1.69 -57.98
N GLY A 8 31.50 -2.06 -57.68
CA GLY A 8 31.79 -3.14 -56.72
C GLY A 8 31.90 -2.71 -55.26
N LYS A 9 32.41 -1.49 -54.99
CA LYS A 9 32.71 -1.05 -53.61
C LYS A 9 31.48 -0.49 -52.87
N MET A 10 30.59 0.23 -53.57
CA MET A 10 29.34 0.73 -52.97
C MET A 10 28.36 -0.41 -52.64
N LYS A 11 28.27 -1.44 -53.47
CA LYS A 11 27.45 -2.64 -53.20
C LYS A 11 27.93 -3.40 -51.96
N ARG A 12 29.25 -3.59 -51.78
CA ARG A 12 29.81 -4.26 -50.60
C ARG A 12 29.62 -3.48 -49.30
N LEU A 13 29.76 -2.16 -49.33
CA LEU A 13 29.50 -1.30 -48.16
C LEU A 13 28.02 -1.29 -47.76
N SER A 14 27.11 -1.32 -48.73
CA SER A 14 25.66 -1.39 -48.45
C SER A 14 25.22 -2.78 -47.98
N THR A 15 25.80 -3.87 -48.48
CA THR A 15 25.54 -5.22 -47.94
C THR A 15 26.07 -5.38 -46.52
N LEU A 16 27.28 -4.86 -46.22
CA LEU A 16 27.86 -4.92 -44.88
C LEU A 16 27.09 -4.07 -43.86
N ALA A 17 26.64 -2.87 -44.26
CA ALA A 17 25.79 -2.00 -43.44
C ALA A 17 24.42 -2.62 -43.17
N LEU A 18 23.82 -3.31 -44.16
CA LEU A 18 22.57 -4.06 -43.99
C LEU A 18 22.74 -5.27 -43.06
N VAL A 19 23.85 -6.02 -43.22
CA VAL A 19 24.17 -7.16 -42.34
C VAL A 19 24.34 -6.68 -40.90
N LEU A 20 25.12 -5.61 -40.65
CA LEU A 20 25.28 -5.02 -39.31
C LEU A 20 23.96 -4.47 -38.75
N ALA A 21 23.15 -3.79 -39.57
CA ALA A 21 21.86 -3.24 -39.15
C ALA A 21 20.81 -4.30 -38.82
N VAL A 22 20.88 -5.49 -39.42
CA VAL A 22 19.96 -6.62 -39.15
C VAL A 22 20.53 -7.57 -38.10
N SER A 23 21.86 -7.76 -38.05
CA SER A 23 22.50 -8.64 -37.07
C SER A 23 22.46 -8.06 -35.66
N SER A 24 22.55 -6.73 -35.50
CA SER A 24 22.51 -6.11 -34.18
C SER A 24 21.16 -6.31 -33.46
N PRO A 25 19.99 -6.08 -34.08
CA PRO A 25 18.70 -6.40 -33.47
C PRO A 25 18.51 -7.89 -33.21
N VAL A 26 18.99 -8.78 -34.09
CA VAL A 26 18.88 -10.23 -33.90
C VAL A 26 19.76 -10.72 -32.75
N LEU A 27 20.99 -10.22 -32.63
CA LEU A 27 21.87 -10.52 -31.51
C LEU A 27 21.35 -9.93 -30.20
N LEU A 28 20.76 -8.74 -30.23
CA LEU A 28 20.09 -8.14 -29.08
C LEU A 28 18.87 -8.95 -28.66
N ALA A 29 17.98 -9.29 -29.59
CA ALA A 29 16.82 -10.14 -29.34
C ALA A 29 17.22 -11.52 -28.83
N TRP A 30 18.27 -12.13 -29.39
CA TRP A 30 18.83 -13.39 -28.91
C TRP A 30 19.40 -13.25 -27.50
N SER A 31 20.17 -12.19 -27.23
CA SER A 31 20.74 -11.94 -25.90
C SER A 31 19.67 -11.68 -24.84
N TRP A 32 18.59 -10.97 -25.19
CA TRP A 32 17.44 -10.72 -24.32
C TRP A 32 16.52 -11.94 -24.17
N SER A 33 16.49 -12.84 -25.15
CA SER A 33 15.72 -14.08 -25.06
C SER A 33 16.36 -15.10 -24.11
N ARG A 34 17.67 -14.99 -23.86
CA ARG A 34 18.37 -15.92 -22.96
C ARG A 34 17.85 -15.74 -21.53
N PRO A 35 17.51 -16.85 -20.86
CA PRO A 35 17.19 -16.79 -19.45
C PRO A 35 18.42 -16.35 -18.66
N LEU A 36 18.24 -15.38 -17.77
CA LEU A 36 19.29 -14.86 -16.91
C LEU A 36 18.74 -14.87 -15.49
N GLU A 37 19.48 -15.44 -14.55
CA GLU A 37 19.12 -15.35 -13.14
C GLU A 37 19.13 -13.87 -12.73
N ALA A 38 18.00 -13.41 -12.17
CA ALA A 38 17.88 -12.08 -11.60
C ALA A 38 17.17 -12.21 -10.25
N PRO A 39 17.86 -11.98 -9.11
CA PRO A 39 17.20 -12.04 -7.81
C PRO A 39 16.12 -10.93 -7.71
N PRO A 40 14.98 -11.21 -7.06
CA PRO A 40 13.90 -10.25 -6.87
C PRO A 40 14.25 -9.24 -5.76
N ILE A 41 15.14 -8.28 -6.06
CA ILE A 41 15.62 -7.29 -5.09
C ILE A 41 14.55 -6.22 -4.78
N GLU A 42 13.57 -6.06 -5.67
CA GLU A 42 12.51 -5.06 -5.57
C GLU A 42 11.14 -5.71 -5.67
N LEU A 43 10.29 -5.41 -4.68
CA LEU A 43 8.88 -5.75 -4.72
C LEU A 43 8.12 -4.87 -5.72
N PRO A 44 7.00 -5.37 -6.28
CA PRO A 44 6.07 -4.56 -7.05
C PRO A 44 5.65 -3.29 -6.29
N VAL A 45 5.44 -2.22 -7.04
CA VAL A 45 4.96 -0.95 -6.47
C VAL A 45 3.45 -1.03 -6.29
N LEU A 46 2.96 -0.57 -5.14
CA LEU A 46 1.53 -0.49 -4.89
C LEU A 46 0.88 0.46 -5.90
N THR A 47 -0.01 -0.07 -6.73
CA THR A 47 -0.74 0.71 -7.73
C THR A 47 -2.21 0.76 -7.36
N LEU A 48 -2.75 1.97 -7.24
CA LEU A 48 -4.16 2.20 -6.93
C LEU A 48 -4.84 2.91 -8.08
N VAL A 49 -6.02 2.43 -8.47
CA VAL A 49 -6.79 2.97 -9.59
C VAL A 49 -7.29 4.39 -9.26
N PRO A 50 -6.85 5.45 -9.96
CA PRO A 50 -7.13 6.83 -9.55
C PRO A 50 -8.62 7.20 -9.52
N ARG A 51 -9.44 6.61 -10.41
CA ARG A 51 -10.89 6.83 -10.44
C ARG A 51 -11.60 6.28 -9.19
N GLU A 52 -11.12 5.16 -8.64
CA GLU A 52 -11.73 4.51 -7.47
C GLU A 52 -11.32 5.23 -6.19
N VAL A 53 -10.04 5.64 -6.11
CA VAL A 53 -9.55 6.54 -5.06
C VAL A 53 -10.38 7.83 -4.99
N ARG A 54 -10.67 8.44 -6.14
CA ARG A 54 -11.50 9.65 -6.20
C ARG A 54 -12.93 9.38 -5.77
N ALA A 55 -13.55 8.30 -6.24
CA ALA A 55 -14.92 7.95 -5.87
C ALA A 55 -15.08 7.78 -4.35
N VAL A 56 -14.11 7.16 -3.66
CA VAL A 56 -14.12 7.04 -2.19
C VAL A 56 -14.01 8.41 -1.52
N ARG A 57 -13.11 9.27 -1.99
CA ARG A 57 -12.96 10.63 -1.44
C ARG A 57 -14.23 11.46 -1.61
N ASP A 58 -14.86 11.38 -2.78
CA ASP A 58 -16.10 12.09 -3.08
C ASP A 58 -17.26 11.55 -2.21
N ALA A 59 -17.32 10.24 -2.02
CA ALA A 59 -18.30 9.60 -1.13
C ALA A 59 -18.11 10.02 0.34
N ASP A 60 -16.87 10.01 0.85
CA ASP A 60 -16.55 10.50 2.20
C ASP A 60 -16.94 11.97 2.37
N ALA A 61 -16.62 12.81 1.40
CA ALA A 61 -16.89 14.25 1.44
C ALA A 61 -18.39 14.59 1.41
N ALA A 62 -19.23 13.68 0.88
CA ALA A 62 -20.68 13.83 0.88
C ALA A 62 -21.33 13.46 2.23
N LEU A 63 -20.60 12.80 3.13
CA LEU A 63 -21.12 12.42 4.45
C LEU A 63 -21.08 13.61 5.41
N VAL A 64 -22.16 13.77 6.20
CA VAL A 64 -22.28 14.83 7.20
C VAL A 64 -22.42 14.19 8.57
N ALA A 65 -21.41 14.36 9.42
CA ALA A 65 -21.47 13.90 10.79
C ALA A 65 -22.49 14.72 11.60
N PRO A 66 -23.30 14.08 12.47
CA PRO A 66 -24.24 14.81 13.32
C PRO A 66 -23.52 15.70 14.32
N THR A 67 -24.19 16.78 14.72
CA THR A 67 -23.68 17.76 15.69
C THR A 67 -24.41 17.70 17.04
N THR A 68 -25.10 16.59 17.31
CA THR A 68 -25.85 16.36 18.54
C THR A 68 -24.94 16.29 19.78
N GLU A 69 -25.53 16.34 20.97
CA GLU A 69 -24.78 16.23 22.23
C GLU A 69 -24.05 14.89 22.34
N ARG A 70 -24.68 13.79 21.89
CA ARG A 70 -24.04 12.48 21.85
C ARG A 70 -22.86 12.44 20.89
N ALA A 71 -22.98 13.07 19.72
CA ALA A 71 -21.88 13.16 18.76
C ALA A 71 -20.68 13.94 19.33
N ARG A 72 -20.94 15.07 20.02
CA ARG A 72 -19.91 15.86 20.71
C ARG A 72 -19.28 15.11 21.87
N THR A 73 -20.07 14.41 22.67
CA THR A 73 -19.61 13.56 23.78
C THR A 73 -18.67 12.46 23.29
N ARG A 74 -19.07 11.74 22.22
CA ARG A 74 -18.25 10.70 21.58
C ARG A 74 -16.91 11.26 21.09
N LEU A 75 -16.94 12.43 20.44
CA LEU A 75 -15.73 13.10 19.95
C LEU A 75 -14.80 13.52 21.09
N SER A 76 -15.33 14.08 22.17
CA SER A 76 -14.57 14.44 23.37
C SER A 76 -13.85 13.22 23.97
N ILE A 77 -14.55 12.09 24.12
CA ILE A 77 -13.96 10.84 24.62
C ILE A 77 -12.86 10.34 23.67
N TYR A 78 -13.06 10.46 22.36
CA TYR A 78 -12.06 10.06 21.37
C TYR A 78 -10.79 10.93 21.44
N GLU A 79 -10.94 12.23 21.60
CA GLU A 79 -9.82 13.17 21.79
C GLU A 79 -9.05 12.90 23.08
N GLU A 80 -9.76 12.70 24.19
CA GLU A 80 -9.15 12.31 25.47
C GLU A 80 -8.33 11.02 25.33
N ALA A 81 -8.86 10.03 24.59
CA ALA A 81 -8.14 8.79 24.32
C ALA A 81 -6.89 9.01 23.45
N ASN A 82 -6.97 9.88 22.43
CA ASN A 82 -5.84 10.23 21.57
C ASN A 82 -4.73 10.92 22.35
N VAL A 83 -5.06 11.90 23.21
CA VAL A 83 -4.08 12.60 24.05
C VAL A 83 -3.39 11.62 25.00
N ALA A 84 -4.16 10.75 25.68
CA ALA A 84 -3.59 9.75 26.59
C ALA A 84 -2.67 8.75 25.88
N GLU A 85 -3.04 8.32 24.66
CA GLU A 85 -2.18 7.48 23.83
C GLU A 85 -0.88 8.20 23.46
N HIS A 86 -0.96 9.48 23.06
CA HIS A 86 0.20 10.27 22.69
C HIS A 86 1.18 10.42 23.86
N ASP A 87 0.70 10.81 25.04
CA ASP A 87 1.55 11.03 26.22
C ASP A 87 2.12 9.74 26.82
N ALA A 88 1.61 8.57 26.39
CA ALA A 88 1.97 7.25 26.92
C ALA A 88 1.81 7.16 28.46
N THR A 89 0.83 7.87 29.01
CA THR A 89 0.62 8.04 30.47
C THR A 89 -0.22 6.92 31.10
N ASP A 90 -0.53 5.88 30.35
CA ASP A 90 -1.48 4.86 30.76
C ASP A 90 -0.91 3.78 31.69
N TYR A 91 -1.56 3.61 32.84
CA TYR A 91 -1.41 2.42 33.68
C TYR A 91 -2.10 1.20 33.06
N PRO A 92 -1.68 -0.04 33.41
CA PRO A 92 -2.30 -1.26 32.90
C PRO A 92 -3.82 -1.27 33.09
N GLY A 93 -4.56 -1.45 32.00
CA GLY A 93 -6.03 -1.56 32.00
C GLY A 93 -6.80 -0.27 31.68
N GLN A 94 -6.19 0.92 31.82
CA GLN A 94 -6.88 2.20 31.51
C GLN A 94 -7.22 2.35 30.02
N ALA A 95 -6.31 1.92 29.13
CA ALA A 95 -6.57 1.93 27.69
C ALA A 95 -7.82 1.12 27.32
N ARG A 96 -8.03 -0.04 27.98
CA ARG A 96 -9.22 -0.87 27.77
C ARG A 96 -10.49 -0.19 28.28
N ILE A 97 -10.42 0.50 29.42
CA ILE A 97 -11.56 1.24 29.98
C ILE A 97 -11.96 2.38 29.05
N ARG A 98 -10.99 3.16 28.53
CA ARG A 98 -11.27 4.22 27.55
C ARG A 98 -11.83 3.68 26.24
N ALA A 99 -11.26 2.60 25.70
CA ALA A 99 -11.80 1.94 24.51
C ALA A 99 -13.25 1.47 24.73
N GLY A 100 -13.56 0.91 25.91
CA GLY A 100 -14.93 0.54 26.28
C GLY A 100 -15.87 1.74 26.36
N ARG A 101 -15.46 2.85 26.99
CA ARG A 101 -16.24 4.09 27.03
C ARG A 101 -16.49 4.68 25.65
N LEU A 102 -15.49 4.67 24.78
CA LEU A 102 -15.61 5.17 23.41
C LEU A 102 -16.56 4.28 22.58
N GLY A 103 -16.43 2.96 22.71
CA GLY A 103 -17.33 2.00 22.08
C GLY A 103 -18.79 2.21 22.51
N MET A 104 -19.05 2.37 23.82
CA MET A 104 -20.39 2.67 24.34
C MET A 104 -20.94 4.00 23.78
N ALA A 105 -20.12 5.06 23.76
CA ALA A 105 -20.54 6.35 23.21
C ALA A 105 -20.89 6.27 21.71
N LEU A 106 -20.20 5.43 20.94
CA LEU A 106 -20.56 5.16 19.55
C LEU A 106 -21.86 4.37 19.45
N THR A 107 -22.06 3.34 20.27
CA THR A 107 -23.31 2.55 20.30
C THR A 107 -24.51 3.43 20.62
N GLU A 108 -24.43 4.29 21.64
CA GLU A 108 -25.52 5.22 21.98
C GLU A 108 -25.82 6.21 20.85
N LEU A 109 -24.79 6.65 20.11
CA LEU A 109 -24.96 7.52 18.95
C LEU A 109 -25.62 6.78 17.78
N VAL A 110 -25.26 5.52 17.56
CA VAL A 110 -25.89 4.64 16.56
C VAL A 110 -27.36 4.40 16.88
N GLU A 111 -27.71 4.23 18.16
CA GLU A 111 -29.11 4.08 18.59
C GLU A 111 -29.95 5.35 18.31
N GLU A 112 -29.33 6.53 18.31
CA GLU A 112 -30.00 7.81 18.03
C GLU A 112 -30.12 8.12 16.53
N GLU A 113 -29.02 7.95 15.80
CA GLU A 113 -28.86 8.45 14.42
C GLU A 113 -28.89 7.34 13.35
N GLY A 114 -28.84 6.07 13.78
CA GLY A 114 -28.74 4.89 12.92
C GLY A 114 -27.31 4.55 12.48
N GLU A 115 -27.11 3.34 11.94
CA GLU A 115 -25.79 2.77 11.60
C GLU A 115 -24.97 3.64 10.63
N ALA A 116 -25.64 4.40 9.75
CA ALA A 116 -24.98 5.29 8.78
C ALA A 116 -24.11 6.36 9.45
N VAL A 117 -24.36 6.68 10.73
CA VAL A 117 -23.59 7.65 11.51
C VAL A 117 -22.12 7.26 11.66
N ILE A 118 -21.81 5.96 11.62
CA ILE A 118 -20.44 5.45 11.79
C ILE A 118 -19.57 5.94 10.63
N ALA A 119 -20.04 5.76 9.40
CA ALA A 119 -19.32 6.21 8.20
C ALA A 119 -19.12 7.73 8.22
N ALA A 120 -20.16 8.49 8.61
CA ALA A 120 -20.10 9.95 8.68
C ALA A 120 -19.11 10.44 9.75
N CYS A 121 -19.14 9.85 10.95
CA CYS A 121 -18.21 10.14 12.03
C CYS A 121 -16.76 9.83 11.61
N ARG A 122 -16.53 8.66 11.04
CA ARG A 122 -15.20 8.24 10.58
C ARG A 122 -14.67 9.15 9.47
N ALA A 123 -15.50 9.52 8.49
CA ALA A 123 -15.11 10.46 7.44
C ALA A 123 -14.73 11.83 8.02
N SER A 124 -15.57 12.40 8.90
CA SER A 124 -15.30 13.68 9.58
C SER A 124 -14.00 13.65 10.39
N ASP A 125 -13.79 12.62 11.21
CA ASP A 125 -12.59 12.51 12.05
C ASP A 125 -11.34 12.27 11.21
N THR A 126 -11.46 11.52 10.10
CA THR A 126 -10.37 11.32 9.14
C THR A 126 -9.98 12.64 8.48
N GLU A 127 -10.94 13.46 8.04
CA GLU A 127 -10.64 14.79 7.48
C GLU A 127 -9.93 15.70 8.50
N ARG A 128 -10.35 15.62 9.77
CA ARG A 128 -9.68 16.37 10.84
C ARG A 128 -8.24 15.90 11.05
N ALA A 129 -8.02 14.60 11.08
CA ALA A 129 -6.68 14.02 11.20
C ALA A 129 -5.79 14.37 10.00
N MET A 130 -6.31 14.29 8.77
CA MET A 130 -5.54 14.66 7.58
C MET A 130 -5.14 16.14 7.63
N ARG A 131 -6.03 17.04 8.06
CA ARG A 131 -5.67 18.45 8.26
C ARG A 131 -4.59 18.64 9.33
N ALA A 132 -4.68 17.90 10.43
CA ALA A 132 -3.68 17.93 11.50
C ALA A 132 -2.29 17.46 11.00
N LEU A 133 -2.23 16.41 10.18
CA LEU A 133 -0.97 15.91 9.59
C LEU A 133 -0.30 16.91 8.64
N HIS A 134 -1.08 17.68 7.88
CA HIS A 134 -0.55 18.70 6.98
C HIS A 134 -0.11 19.99 7.71
N GLY A 135 -0.57 20.19 8.94
CA GLY A 135 -0.21 21.31 9.80
C GLY A 135 1.00 21.01 10.67
N ASP A 136 0.91 21.39 11.95
CA ASP A 136 1.88 20.99 12.98
C ASP A 136 1.36 19.76 13.72
N PRO A 137 1.87 18.55 13.44
CA PRO A 137 1.36 17.31 14.03
C PRO A 137 1.63 17.19 15.54
N GLU A 138 2.52 18.00 16.10
CA GLU A 138 2.87 18.00 17.53
C GLU A 138 2.09 19.07 18.33
N GLY A 139 1.29 19.91 17.65
CA GLY A 139 0.43 20.90 18.31
C GLY A 139 -0.71 20.24 19.10
N GLY A 140 -1.16 20.87 20.19
CA GLY A 140 -2.19 20.29 21.09
C GLY A 140 -3.47 19.83 20.37
N ASP A 141 -4.00 20.66 19.46
CA ASP A 141 -5.19 20.30 18.66
C ASP A 141 -4.92 19.15 17.69
N ALA A 142 -3.69 19.04 17.16
CA ALA A 142 -3.28 17.95 16.30
C ALA A 142 -3.13 16.65 17.09
N VAL A 143 -2.58 16.70 18.30
CA VAL A 143 -2.50 15.55 19.22
C VAL A 143 -3.89 15.00 19.54
N ALA A 144 -4.87 15.87 19.81
CA ALA A 144 -6.26 15.46 20.03
C ALA A 144 -6.88 14.74 18.81
N ALA A 145 -6.47 15.09 17.58
CA ALA A 145 -6.94 14.43 16.37
C ALA A 145 -6.16 13.16 16.01
N LEU A 146 -4.85 13.12 16.27
CA LEU A 146 -3.93 12.09 15.77
C LEU A 146 -3.58 11.03 16.82
N GLY A 147 -3.48 11.42 18.08
CA GLY A 147 -2.98 10.57 19.16
C GLY A 147 -1.63 9.94 18.81
N GLY A 148 -1.53 8.62 18.94
CA GLY A 148 -0.32 7.87 18.58
C GLY A 148 -0.15 7.56 17.08
N PHE A 149 -1.00 8.10 16.19
CA PHE A 149 -0.98 7.76 14.77
C PHE A 149 0.34 8.10 14.07
N VAL A 150 0.97 9.22 14.42
CA VAL A 150 2.29 9.59 13.89
C VAL A 150 3.33 8.49 14.16
N ARG A 151 3.40 7.97 15.38
CA ARG A 151 4.31 6.87 15.73
C ARG A 151 3.93 5.56 15.03
N MET A 152 2.65 5.35 14.77
CA MET A 152 2.18 4.20 13.97
C MET A 152 2.68 4.32 12.53
N MET A 153 2.64 5.51 11.92
CA MET A 153 3.17 5.75 10.58
C MET A 153 4.67 5.45 10.51
N ASP A 154 5.45 5.86 11.52
CA ASP A 154 6.88 5.55 11.61
C ASP A 154 7.10 4.03 11.74
N ARG A 155 6.29 3.35 12.56
CA ARG A 155 6.40 1.89 12.77
C ARG A 155 6.17 1.11 11.48
N TYR A 156 5.30 1.57 10.58
CA TYR A 156 4.94 0.87 9.34
C TYR A 156 5.53 1.55 8.08
N ASP A 157 6.68 2.23 8.23
CA ASP A 157 7.45 2.85 7.14
C ASP A 157 6.69 3.86 6.27
N MET A 158 5.55 4.38 6.75
CA MET A 158 4.77 5.42 6.07
C MET A 158 5.44 6.80 6.16
N ARG A 159 6.47 6.91 7.02
CA ARG A 159 7.35 8.06 7.15
C ARG A 159 8.80 7.63 7.19
N ARG A 160 9.68 8.49 6.69
CA ARG A 160 11.14 8.39 6.81
C ARG A 160 11.70 9.79 7.08
N ASP A 161 12.57 9.90 8.07
CA ASP A 161 13.21 11.16 8.48
C ASP A 161 12.19 12.30 8.73
N GLY A 162 11.06 11.95 9.36
CA GLY A 162 9.97 12.87 9.65
C GLY A 162 9.11 13.27 8.45
N ARG A 163 9.39 12.77 7.23
CA ARG A 163 8.62 13.06 6.02
C ARG A 163 7.73 11.89 5.65
N GLN A 164 6.51 12.16 5.19
CA GLN A 164 5.62 11.13 4.66
C GLN A 164 6.19 10.54 3.36
N THR A 165 6.29 9.23 3.31
CA THR A 165 6.71 8.43 2.14
C THR A 165 5.53 7.68 1.53
N ALA A 166 4.54 7.30 2.35
CA ALA A 166 3.32 6.67 1.88
C ALA A 166 2.45 7.64 1.04
N PRO A 167 1.74 7.15 0.02
CA PRO A 167 0.71 7.94 -0.64
C PRO A 167 -0.36 8.41 0.33
N ASP A 168 -0.88 9.64 0.16
CA ASP A 168 -1.91 10.21 1.04
C ASP A 168 -3.13 9.30 1.24
N PHE A 169 -3.53 8.58 0.19
CA PHE A 169 -4.68 7.68 0.27
C PHE A 169 -4.41 6.48 1.19
N VAL A 170 -3.19 5.94 1.17
CA VAL A 170 -2.77 4.88 2.11
C VAL A 170 -2.85 5.42 3.54
N VAL A 171 -2.25 6.59 3.80
CA VAL A 171 -2.26 7.22 5.14
C VAL A 171 -3.69 7.45 5.64
N ARG A 172 -4.56 7.98 4.76
CA ARG A 172 -5.98 8.18 5.05
C ARG A 172 -6.66 6.86 5.43
N THR A 173 -6.47 5.82 4.65
CA THR A 173 -7.10 4.52 4.90
C THR A 173 -6.57 3.86 6.17
N THR A 174 -5.27 3.92 6.43
CA THR A 174 -4.70 3.41 7.69
C THR A 174 -5.25 4.17 8.89
N PHE A 175 -5.48 5.48 8.76
CA PHE A 175 -6.15 6.24 9.81
C PHE A 175 -7.58 5.74 10.05
N LYS A 176 -8.35 5.46 8.99
CA LYS A 176 -9.70 4.85 9.13
C LYS A 176 -9.65 3.49 9.84
N ALA A 177 -8.66 2.65 9.52
CA ALA A 177 -8.48 1.37 10.20
C ALA A 177 -8.15 1.53 11.70
N ARG A 178 -7.28 2.51 12.03
CA ARG A 178 -7.03 2.89 13.42
C ARG A 178 -8.29 3.41 14.11
N TRP A 179 -9.09 4.24 13.43
CA TRP A 179 -10.35 4.75 13.94
C TRP A 179 -11.29 3.60 14.30
N ASN A 180 -11.41 2.58 13.43
CA ASN A 180 -12.21 1.39 13.73
C ASN A 180 -11.71 0.68 15.00
N ALA A 181 -10.40 0.41 15.10
CA ALA A 181 -9.82 -0.20 16.29
C ALA A 181 -10.08 0.61 17.57
N ALA A 182 -9.95 1.93 17.52
CA ALA A 182 -10.23 2.80 18.67
C ALA A 182 -11.68 2.67 19.16
N HIS A 183 -12.62 2.43 18.24
CA HIS A 183 -14.03 2.23 18.54
C HIS A 183 -14.41 0.75 18.74
N GLY A 184 -13.42 -0.16 18.87
CA GLY A 184 -13.65 -1.58 19.11
C GLY A 184 -14.24 -2.35 17.93
N ARG A 185 -14.02 -1.86 16.71
CA ARG A 185 -14.50 -2.45 15.45
C ARG A 185 -13.38 -3.15 14.70
N ASP A 186 -13.75 -4.01 13.75
CA ASP A 186 -12.77 -4.67 12.88
C ASP A 186 -12.01 -3.63 12.04
N LEU A 187 -10.70 -3.80 11.90
CA LEU A 187 -9.81 -2.83 11.25
C LEU A 187 -10.28 -2.43 9.85
N THR A 188 -10.82 -3.39 9.11
CA THR A 188 -11.24 -3.22 7.72
C THR A 188 -12.74 -2.97 7.55
N GLU A 189 -13.49 -2.90 8.65
CA GLU A 189 -14.94 -2.76 8.59
C GLU A 189 -15.36 -1.50 7.83
N GLY A 190 -16.24 -1.66 6.84
CA GLY A 190 -16.79 -0.56 6.06
C GLY A 190 -15.76 0.16 5.18
N LEU A 191 -14.56 -0.40 4.96
CA LEU A 191 -13.63 0.10 3.95
C LEU A 191 -14.06 -0.36 2.55
N ALA A 192 -13.93 0.52 1.57
CA ALA A 192 -14.18 0.17 0.17
C ALA A 192 -13.09 -0.77 -0.38
N PRO A 193 -13.34 -1.52 -1.47
CA PRO A 193 -12.34 -2.43 -2.05
C PRO A 193 -10.97 -1.77 -2.33
N ILE A 194 -10.96 -0.56 -2.90
CA ILE A 194 -9.71 0.18 -3.16
C ILE A 194 -8.99 0.62 -1.88
N GLU A 195 -9.73 0.81 -0.79
CA GLU A 195 -9.16 1.07 0.54
C GLU A 195 -8.53 -0.20 1.12
N LEU A 196 -9.19 -1.36 0.97
CA LEU A 196 -8.59 -2.65 1.35
C LEU A 196 -7.28 -2.91 0.60
N GLN A 197 -7.25 -2.63 -0.72
CA GLN A 197 -6.03 -2.69 -1.52
C GLN A 197 -4.95 -1.75 -0.97
N ALA A 198 -5.30 -0.50 -0.65
CA ALA A 198 -4.36 0.47 -0.12
C ALA A 198 -3.79 0.06 1.25
N TYR A 199 -4.64 -0.44 2.15
CA TYR A 199 -4.25 -0.84 3.50
C TYR A 199 -3.36 -2.08 3.50
N TRP A 200 -3.84 -3.17 2.89
CA TRP A 200 -3.12 -4.44 2.86
C TRP A 200 -1.91 -4.39 1.95
N GLY A 201 -2.02 -3.73 0.79
CA GLY A 201 -0.92 -3.58 -0.15
C GLY A 201 0.24 -2.77 0.43
N TRP A 202 -0.02 -1.76 1.26
CA TRP A 202 1.07 -1.06 1.96
C TRP A 202 1.78 -1.98 2.97
N LEU A 203 1.00 -2.68 3.80
CA LEU A 203 1.54 -3.60 4.80
C LEU A 203 2.36 -4.74 4.17
N ALA A 204 1.89 -5.29 3.05
CA ALA A 204 2.60 -6.36 2.35
C ALA A 204 3.87 -5.84 1.65
N LEU A 205 3.74 -4.78 0.85
CA LEU A 205 4.76 -4.41 -0.13
C LEU A 205 5.79 -3.40 0.40
N HIS A 206 5.40 -2.52 1.33
CA HIS A 206 6.21 -1.34 1.71
C HIS A 206 6.58 -1.26 3.19
N ALA A 207 5.85 -1.92 4.09
CA ALA A 207 6.17 -1.97 5.52
C ALA A 207 7.29 -2.99 5.82
N ARG A 208 8.53 -2.64 5.45
CA ARG A 208 9.73 -3.50 5.61
C ARG A 208 10.09 -3.78 7.07
N SER A 209 9.68 -2.90 7.98
CA SER A 209 9.80 -3.07 9.43
C SER A 209 8.91 -4.19 9.98
N ALA A 210 7.87 -4.61 9.25
CA ALA A 210 6.97 -5.68 9.68
C ALA A 210 7.62 -7.06 9.44
N PRO A 211 7.38 -8.05 10.35
CA PRO A 211 7.84 -9.42 10.14
C PRO A 211 7.33 -10.00 8.82
N ILE A 212 8.15 -10.83 8.17
CA ILE A 212 7.86 -11.35 6.83
C ILE A 212 6.54 -12.15 6.80
N GLU A 213 6.24 -12.90 7.87
CA GLU A 213 5.00 -13.66 8.00
C GLU A 213 3.78 -12.75 8.00
N ARG A 214 3.86 -11.58 8.65
CA ARG A 214 2.79 -10.58 8.65
C ARG A 214 2.63 -9.93 7.29
N ARG A 215 3.72 -9.75 6.56
CA ARG A 215 3.70 -9.21 5.20
C ARG A 215 3.06 -10.21 4.22
N LEU A 216 3.31 -11.51 4.40
CA LEU A 216 2.66 -12.58 3.64
C LEU A 216 1.16 -12.70 3.97
N GLU A 217 0.76 -12.64 5.24
CA GLU A 217 -0.66 -12.58 5.65
C GLU A 217 -1.37 -11.35 5.04
N ALA A 218 -0.71 -10.18 5.07
CA ALA A 218 -1.24 -8.99 4.43
C ALA A 218 -1.32 -9.13 2.90
N LEU A 219 -0.40 -9.86 2.30
CA LEU A 219 -0.39 -10.10 0.86
C LEU A 219 -1.59 -10.95 0.43
N ASP A 220 -1.95 -11.99 1.20
CA ASP A 220 -3.16 -12.78 0.97
C ASP A 220 -4.42 -11.89 0.98
N ALA A 221 -4.49 -10.95 1.94
CA ALA A 221 -5.61 -10.02 2.04
C ALA A 221 -5.60 -8.95 0.93
N TYR A 222 -4.43 -8.53 0.47
CA TYR A 222 -4.27 -7.62 -0.67
C TYR A 222 -4.72 -8.27 -1.98
N GLU A 223 -4.32 -9.52 -2.22
CA GLU A 223 -4.75 -10.33 -3.36
C GLU A 223 -6.28 -10.53 -3.35
N ALA A 224 -6.84 -10.92 -2.20
CA ALA A 224 -8.29 -11.07 -2.02
C ALA A 224 -9.08 -9.75 -2.26
N ALA A 225 -8.44 -8.59 -2.04
CA ALA A 225 -9.01 -7.28 -2.33
C ALA A 225 -8.89 -6.88 -3.82
N GLY A 226 -8.29 -7.72 -4.68
CA GLY A 226 -8.05 -7.44 -6.09
C GLY A 226 -6.75 -6.65 -6.36
N GLY A 227 -5.78 -6.75 -5.45
CA GLY A 227 -4.44 -6.18 -5.64
C GLY A 227 -3.71 -6.75 -6.84
N THR A 228 -2.94 -5.91 -7.55
CA THR A 228 -2.14 -6.33 -8.70
C THR A 228 -0.78 -6.88 -8.26
N ASP A 229 -0.22 -7.78 -9.08
CA ASP A 229 1.15 -8.33 -8.94
C ASP A 229 1.40 -9.03 -7.59
N ALA A 230 0.35 -9.58 -6.98
CA ALA A 230 0.43 -10.24 -5.69
C ALA A 230 1.23 -11.55 -5.74
N ASP A 231 1.15 -12.26 -6.85
CA ASP A 231 1.92 -13.45 -7.19
C ASP A 231 3.43 -13.15 -7.29
N GLU A 232 3.82 -12.09 -8.00
CA GLU A 232 5.21 -11.63 -8.06
C GLU A 232 5.71 -11.24 -6.66
N ALA A 233 4.91 -10.48 -5.92
CA ALA A 233 5.25 -10.08 -4.56
C ALA A 233 5.42 -11.28 -3.63
N ARG A 234 4.61 -12.34 -3.79
CA ARG A 234 4.69 -13.56 -3.00
C ARG A 234 6.02 -14.25 -3.21
N GLY A 235 6.42 -14.45 -4.47
CA GLY A 235 7.72 -15.04 -4.80
C GLY A 235 8.88 -14.24 -4.20
N ALA A 236 8.81 -12.91 -4.28
CA ALA A 236 9.85 -12.03 -3.74
C ALA A 236 9.94 -12.07 -2.20
N LEU A 237 8.82 -12.11 -1.48
CA LEU A 237 8.82 -12.23 -0.01
C LEU A 237 9.31 -13.61 0.47
N LEU A 238 8.97 -14.69 -0.25
CA LEU A 238 9.47 -16.03 0.04
C LEU A 238 10.98 -16.13 -0.26
N PHE A 239 11.45 -15.46 -1.31
CA PHE A 239 12.88 -15.35 -1.59
C PHE A 239 13.61 -14.60 -0.47
N GLU A 240 13.04 -13.49 0.01
CA GLU A 240 13.58 -12.70 1.14
C GLU A 240 13.63 -13.52 2.45
N SER A 241 12.66 -14.41 2.69
CA SER A 241 12.64 -15.27 3.88
C SER A 241 13.58 -16.47 3.81
N GLY A 242 14.19 -16.74 2.65
CA GLY A 242 15.04 -17.92 2.44
C GLY A 242 14.28 -19.17 1.98
N ASP A 243 12.97 -19.10 1.75
CA ASP A 243 12.19 -20.21 1.19
C ASP A 243 12.32 -20.24 -0.34
N MET A 244 13.47 -20.69 -0.82
CA MET A 244 13.80 -20.72 -2.25
C MET A 244 12.85 -21.60 -3.06
N ALA A 245 12.44 -22.75 -2.50
CA ALA A 245 11.50 -23.66 -3.15
C ALA A 245 10.11 -23.01 -3.32
N GLY A 246 9.58 -22.40 -2.26
CA GLY A 246 8.31 -21.67 -2.32
C GLY A 246 8.39 -20.45 -3.26
N ALA A 247 9.51 -19.72 -3.25
CA ALA A 247 9.74 -18.61 -4.16
C ALA A 247 9.75 -19.06 -5.63
N HIS A 248 10.45 -20.14 -5.93
CA HIS A 248 10.51 -20.71 -7.28
C HIS A 248 9.11 -21.12 -7.79
N GLU A 249 8.34 -21.83 -6.98
CA GLU A 249 6.98 -22.23 -7.33
C GLU A 249 6.07 -21.02 -7.60
N ALA A 250 6.15 -19.99 -6.75
CA ALA A 250 5.38 -18.77 -6.92
C ALA A 250 5.76 -18.03 -8.22
N PHE A 251 7.05 -17.90 -8.53
CA PHE A 251 7.50 -17.23 -9.76
C PHE A 251 7.18 -18.02 -11.03
N GLU A 252 7.24 -19.35 -11.00
CA GLU A 252 6.81 -20.20 -12.13
C GLU A 252 5.31 -20.06 -12.39
N ALA A 253 4.49 -20.07 -11.33
CA ALA A 253 3.04 -19.87 -11.45
C ALA A 253 2.72 -18.49 -12.04
N ALA A 254 3.34 -17.43 -11.51
CA ALA A 254 3.23 -16.07 -12.00
C ALA A 254 3.66 -15.96 -13.47
N TYR A 255 4.77 -16.60 -13.84
CA TYR A 255 5.26 -16.61 -15.22
C TYR A 255 4.30 -17.36 -16.16
N ALA A 256 3.71 -18.46 -15.72
CA ALA A 256 2.72 -19.19 -16.51
C ALA A 256 1.47 -18.36 -16.80
N GLU A 257 1.06 -17.51 -15.86
CA GLU A 257 -0.10 -16.62 -16.01
C GLU A 257 0.21 -15.39 -16.88
N HIS A 258 1.32 -14.70 -16.62
CA HIS A 258 1.61 -13.39 -17.21
C HIS A 258 2.65 -13.40 -18.33
N GLY A 259 3.48 -14.44 -18.41
CA GLY A 259 4.46 -14.64 -19.49
C GLY A 259 5.60 -13.63 -19.54
N THR A 260 5.92 -12.93 -18.43
CA THR A 260 6.95 -11.88 -18.44
C THR A 260 8.37 -12.45 -18.26
N PHE A 261 9.35 -11.91 -19.01
CA PHE A 261 10.75 -12.34 -18.87
C PHE A 261 11.32 -12.07 -17.46
N ARG A 262 10.77 -11.08 -16.76
CA ARG A 262 11.15 -10.75 -15.38
C ARG A 262 10.84 -11.91 -14.44
N LEU A 263 9.62 -12.45 -14.48
CA LEU A 263 9.19 -13.57 -13.64
C LEU A 263 9.99 -14.84 -13.94
N ARG A 264 10.22 -15.17 -15.22
CA ARG A 264 11.11 -16.28 -15.61
C ARG A 264 12.51 -16.15 -15.01
N ASN A 265 13.06 -14.94 -15.03
CA ASN A 265 14.40 -14.68 -14.52
C ASN A 265 14.46 -14.74 -12.97
N HIS A 266 13.36 -14.37 -12.29
CA HIS A 266 13.21 -14.57 -10.85
C HIS A 266 13.08 -16.05 -10.48
N ALA A 267 12.26 -16.81 -11.20
CA ALA A 267 12.13 -18.26 -11.02
C ALA A 267 13.50 -18.96 -11.11
N LEU A 268 14.31 -18.60 -12.10
CA LEU A 268 15.67 -19.15 -12.22
C LEU A 268 16.58 -18.78 -11.05
N ALA A 269 16.49 -17.55 -10.54
CA ALA A 269 17.30 -17.13 -9.39
C ALA A 269 16.88 -17.83 -8.09
N SER A 270 15.65 -18.36 -8.01
CA SER A 270 15.13 -19.13 -6.87
C SER A 270 15.32 -20.64 -7.03
N HIS A 271 15.88 -21.09 -8.17
CA HIS A 271 16.09 -22.50 -8.46
C HIS A 271 17.44 -22.97 -7.88
N GLU A 272 17.44 -23.44 -6.63
CA GLU A 272 18.57 -24.18 -6.03
C GLU A 272 18.63 -25.65 -6.49
#